data_AF-A0A7M5V023-F1
#
_entry.id   AF-A0A7M5V023-F1
#
_cell.length_a   1.000
_cell.length_b   1.000
_cell.length_c   1.000
_cell.angle_alpha   90.00
_cell.angle_beta   90.00
_cell.angle_gamma   90.00
#
_symmetry.space_group_name_H-M   'P 1'
#
loop_
_entity.id
_entity.type
_entity.pdbx_description
1 polymer ?
#
loop_
_entity_poly.entity_id
_entity_poly.type
_entity_poly.pdbx_seq_one_letter_code
_entity_poly.pdbx_strand_id
1 'polypeptide(L)'
;MKEHNKSESEILDSWLVKRRRTTILGVMQRSLFAFEYSAVAVSALYYYRYTLKVHDAKLFYSFSMAVMFLSAAASAMFIGRYMDRTRHLRRIALTTAMFSVIGNVFYTIPYSRYFPIIARTLCGVSDGIQPAMAG
;
A
#
# COMPACT_ATOMS: atom_id res chain seq x y z
N MET A 1 -22.31 12.84 34.61
CA MET A 1 -21.27 12.52 35.62
C MET A 1 -21.31 11.02 35.94
N LYS A 2 -20.93 10.15 34.98
CA LYS A 2 -20.97 8.67 35.09
C LYS A 2 -19.80 8.04 34.31
N GLU A 3 -18.57 8.46 34.57
CA GLU A 3 -17.37 7.92 33.87
C GLU A 3 -16.22 7.51 34.80
N HIS A 4 -16.46 7.37 36.11
CA HIS A 4 -15.43 6.87 37.02
C HIS A 4 -15.67 5.39 37.36
N ASN A 5 -14.66 4.57 37.09
CA ASN A 5 -14.51 3.12 37.34
C ASN A 5 -15.02 2.16 36.25
N LYS A 6 -14.43 2.20 35.05
CA LYS A 6 -14.12 0.93 34.37
C LYS A 6 -12.95 0.29 35.08
N SER A 7 -13.05 -1.00 35.41
CA SER A 7 -11.91 -1.72 35.97
C SER A 7 -10.76 -1.72 34.95
N GLU A 8 -9.52 -1.74 35.44
CA GLU A 8 -8.32 -1.77 34.59
C GLU A 8 -8.37 -2.95 33.59
N SER A 9 -9.00 -4.07 33.98
CA SER A 9 -9.26 -5.22 33.12
C SER A 9 -10.19 -4.92 31.94
N GLU A 10 -11.29 -4.19 32.14
CA GLU A 10 -12.21 -3.83 31.05
C GLU A 10 -11.56 -2.88 30.03
N ILE A 11 -10.69 -1.97 30.49
CA ILE A 11 -9.93 -1.08 29.62
C ILE A 11 -8.95 -1.91 28.78
N LEU A 12 -8.23 -2.84 29.42
CA LEU A 12 -7.29 -3.74 28.75
C LEU A 12 -7.99 -4.61 27.69
N ASP A 13 -9.12 -5.22 28.04
CA ASP A 13 -9.90 -6.06 27.13
C ASP A 13 -10.42 -5.27 25.93
N SER A 14 -10.95 -4.07 26.15
CA SER A 14 -11.41 -3.20 25.06
C SER A 14 -10.27 -2.80 24.12
N TRP A 15 -9.07 -2.56 24.65
CA TRP A 15 -7.88 -2.25 23.87
C TRP A 15 -7.38 -3.47 23.08
N LEU A 16 -7.34 -4.65 23.70
CA LEU A 16 -6.95 -5.90 23.05
C LEU A 16 -7.89 -6.25 21.89
N VAL A 17 -9.20 -6.10 22.09
CA VAL A 17 -10.21 -6.31 21.03
C VAL A 17 -9.99 -5.33 19.88
N LYS A 18 -9.71 -4.06 20.17
CA LYS A 18 -9.42 -3.04 19.14
C LYS A 18 -8.13 -3.35 18.38
N ARG A 19 -7.06 -3.74 19.07
CA ARG A 19 -5.78 -4.11 18.45
C ARG A 19 -5.93 -5.34 17.58
N ARG A 20 -6.59 -6.40 18.08
CA ARG A 20 -6.88 -7.62 17.33
C ARG A 20 -7.64 -7.35 16.03
N ARG A 21 -8.70 -6.53 16.07
CA ARG A 21 -9.45 -6.13 14.87
C ARG A 21 -8.57 -5.39 13.86
N THR A 22 -7.73 -4.48 14.35
CA THR A 22 -6.81 -3.71 13.49
C THR A 22 -5.78 -4.61 12.83
N THR A 23 -5.21 -5.57 13.57
CA THR A 23 -4.27 -6.56 13.03
C THR A 23 -4.94 -7.46 11.99
N ILE A 24 -6.16 -7.98 12.27
CA ILE A 24 -6.89 -8.82 11.31
C ILE A 24 -7.15 -8.05 10.00
N LEU A 25 -7.65 -6.81 10.11
CA LEU A 25 -7.89 -5.95 8.94
C LEU A 25 -6.60 -5.65 8.18
N GLY A 26 -5.49 -5.38 8.90
CA GLY A 26 -4.18 -5.14 8.30
C GLY A 26 -3.64 -6.37 7.55
N VAL A 27 -3.81 -7.57 8.11
CA VAL A 27 -3.42 -8.82 7.45
C VAL A 27 -4.27 -9.05 6.19
N MET A 28 -5.59 -8.90 6.28
CA MET A 28 -6.49 -9.02 5.12
C MET A 28 -6.11 -8.04 4.01
N GLN A 29 -5.90 -6.77 4.36
CA GLN A 29 -5.48 -5.74 3.39
C GLN A 29 -4.14 -6.10 2.74
N ARG A 30 -3.17 -6.59 3.51
CA ARG A 30 -1.87 -7.00 2.99
C ARG A 30 -1.97 -8.18 2.03
N SER A 31 -2.80 -9.17 2.34
CA SER A 31 -3.05 -10.30 1.45
C SER A 31 -3.67 -9.86 0.11
N LEU A 32 -4.61 -8.91 0.15
CA LEU A 32 -5.22 -8.37 -1.07
C LEU A 32 -4.19 -7.65 -1.96
N PHE A 33 -3.37 -6.78 -1.38
CA PHE A 33 -2.31 -6.10 -2.14
C PHE A 33 -1.22 -7.07 -2.63
N ALA A 34 -0.89 -8.12 -1.88
CA ALA A 34 0.05 -9.14 -2.34
C ALA A 34 -0.48 -9.90 -3.56
N PHE A 35 -1.77 -10.22 -3.58
CA PHE A 35 -2.42 -10.87 -4.72
C PHE A 35 -2.41 -9.95 -5.95
N GLU A 36 -2.82 -8.70 -5.77
CA GLU A 36 -2.81 -7.67 -6.82
C GLU A 36 -1.39 -7.50 -7.40
N TYR A 37 -0.39 -7.31 -6.53
CA TYR A 37 1.01 -7.18 -6.93
C TYR A 37 1.48 -8.39 -7.75
N SER A 38 1.12 -9.60 -7.33
CA SER A 38 1.53 -10.83 -8.03
C SER A 38 0.95 -10.91 -9.44
N ALA A 39 -0.36 -10.64 -9.57
CA ALA A 39 -1.04 -10.62 -10.87
C ALA A 39 -0.43 -9.56 -11.81
N VAL A 40 -0.15 -8.38 -11.26
CA VAL A 40 0.42 -7.24 -11.98
C VAL A 40 1.90 -7.44 -12.35
N ALA A 41 2.68 -8.12 -11.50
CA ALA A 41 4.08 -8.44 -11.78
C ALA A 41 4.21 -9.44 -12.93
N VAL A 42 3.41 -10.51 -12.93
CA VAL A 42 3.41 -11.53 -13.99
C VAL A 42 2.94 -10.94 -15.32
N SER A 43 1.89 -10.12 -15.31
CA SER A 43 1.31 -9.56 -16.53
C SER A 43 2.10 -8.37 -17.11
N ALA A 44 2.90 -7.66 -16.33
CA ALA A 44 3.51 -6.41 -16.79
C ALA A 44 4.54 -6.57 -17.91
N LEU A 45 5.33 -7.64 -17.92
CA LEU A 45 6.26 -7.89 -19.02
C LEU A 45 5.50 -8.08 -20.35
N TYR A 46 4.40 -8.82 -20.32
CA TYR A 46 3.52 -9.00 -21.46
C TYR A 46 2.84 -7.69 -21.87
N TYR A 47 2.41 -6.90 -20.89
CA TYR A 47 1.79 -5.59 -21.14
C TYR A 47 2.73 -4.65 -21.91
N TYR A 48 3.98 -4.50 -21.45
CA TYR A 48 4.97 -3.66 -22.13
C TYR A 48 5.31 -4.17 -23.54
N ARG A 49 5.38 -5.49 -23.73
CA ARG A 49 5.76 -6.11 -25.00
C ARG A 49 4.64 -6.08 -26.05
N TYR A 50 3.43 -6.48 -25.66
CA TYR A 50 2.33 -6.72 -26.61
C TYR A 50 1.36 -5.54 -26.70
N THR A 51 1.10 -4.84 -25.60
CA THR A 51 0.13 -3.73 -25.57
C THR A 51 0.81 -2.42 -25.96
N LEU A 52 1.90 -2.08 -25.29
CA LEU A 52 2.64 -0.84 -25.53
C LEU A 52 3.68 -0.93 -26.66
N LYS A 53 3.94 -2.14 -27.19
CA LYS A 53 4.88 -2.42 -28.29
C LYS A 53 6.25 -1.73 -28.11
N VAL A 54 6.75 -1.70 -26.88
CA VAL A 54 8.03 -1.05 -26.55
C VAL A 54 9.18 -1.97 -26.94
N HIS A 55 10.14 -1.44 -27.69
CA HIS A 55 11.31 -2.19 -28.16
C HIS A 55 12.13 -2.77 -26.98
N ASP A 56 12.28 -1.98 -25.91
CA ASP A 56 13.02 -2.34 -24.69
C ASP A 56 12.11 -2.68 -23.51
N ALA A 57 11.09 -3.51 -23.73
CA ALA A 57 10.09 -3.88 -22.71
C ALA A 57 10.70 -4.38 -21.38
N LYS A 58 11.84 -5.09 -21.43
CA LYS A 58 12.55 -5.56 -20.22
C LYS A 58 13.12 -4.43 -19.39
N LEU A 59 13.71 -3.40 -20.02
CA LEU A 59 14.27 -2.25 -19.31
C LEU A 59 13.17 -1.45 -18.62
N PHE A 60 12.06 -1.20 -19.32
CA PHE A 60 10.91 -0.51 -18.75
C PHE A 60 10.25 -1.29 -17.61
N TYR A 61 10.13 -2.61 -17.74
CA TYR A 61 9.66 -3.47 -16.66
C TYR A 61 10.55 -3.37 -15.42
N SER A 62 11.85 -3.61 -15.56
CA SER A 62 12.79 -3.56 -14.43
C SER A 62 12.84 -2.18 -13.80
N PHE A 63 12.81 -1.12 -14.61
CA PHE A 63 12.76 0.26 -14.14
C PHE A 63 11.48 0.54 -13.34
N SER A 64 10.31 0.11 -13.85
CA SER A 64 9.04 0.29 -13.15
C SER A 64 9.01 -0.41 -11.78
N MET A 65 9.63 -1.59 -11.67
CA MET A 65 9.77 -2.32 -10.40
C MET A 65 10.74 -1.63 -9.45
N ALA A 66 11.89 -1.16 -9.95
CA ALA A 66 12.87 -0.43 -9.15
C ALA A 66 12.26 0.85 -8.54
N VAL A 67 11.52 1.62 -9.34
CA VAL A 67 10.83 2.83 -8.88
C VAL A 67 9.76 2.50 -7.84
N MET A 68 9.04 1.38 -8.01
CA MET A 68 8.06 0.92 -7.02
C MET A 68 8.72 0.69 -5.65
N PHE A 69 9.81 -0.09 -5.60
CA PHE A 69 10.51 -0.38 -4.35
C PHE A 69 11.14 0.87 -3.74
N LEU A 70 11.70 1.77 -4.56
CA LEU A 70 12.26 3.03 -4.09
C LEU A 70 11.17 3.92 -3.47
N SER A 71 10.02 4.02 -4.13
CA SER A 71 8.85 4.74 -3.63
C SER A 71 8.31 4.13 -2.33
N ALA A 72 8.27 2.80 -2.23
CA ALA A 72 7.86 2.09 -1.02
C ALA A 72 8.81 2.33 0.16
N ALA A 73 10.11 2.29 -0.08
CA ALA A 73 11.11 2.57 0.96
C ALA A 73 11.03 4.03 1.42
N ALA A 74 10.96 4.98 0.48
CA ALA A 74 10.84 6.39 0.80
C ALA A 74 9.54 6.69 1.58
N SER A 75 8.41 6.22 1.08
CA SER A 75 7.11 6.42 1.73
C SER A 75 7.05 5.77 3.11
N ALA A 76 7.66 4.60 3.33
CA ALA A 76 7.73 3.98 4.65
C ALA A 76 8.40 4.87 5.70
N MET A 77 9.50 5.54 5.34
CA MET A 77 10.19 6.47 6.26
C MET A 77 9.30 7.67 6.62
N PHE A 78 8.62 8.26 5.63
CA PHE A 78 7.76 9.42 5.86
C PHE A 78 6.47 9.05 6.61
N ILE A 79 5.82 7.96 6.19
CA ILE A 79 4.55 7.49 6.78
C ILE A 79 4.77 7.01 8.20
N GLY A 80 5.85 6.28 8.49
CA GLY A 80 6.19 5.88 9.86
C GLY A 80 6.30 7.08 10.79
N ARG A 81 7.10 8.08 10.41
CA ARG A 81 7.28 9.31 11.20
C ARG A 81 6.00 10.13 11.33
N TYR A 82 5.16 10.16 10.30
CA TYR A 82 3.87 10.86 10.32
C TYR A 82 2.83 10.14 11.19
N MET A 83 2.83 8.81 11.16
CA MET A 83 1.96 7.99 12.00
C MET A 83 2.27 8.16 13.48
N ASP A 84 3.55 8.17 13.86
CA ASP A 84 3.97 8.36 15.25
C ASP A 84 3.45 9.68 15.84
N ARG A 85 3.41 10.74 15.02
CA ARG A 85 2.90 12.06 15.42
C ARG A 85 1.38 12.13 15.53
N THR A 86 0.66 11.47 14.62
CA THR A 86 -0.80 11.64 14.50
C THR A 86 -1.61 10.54 15.18
N ARG A 87 -1.03 9.36 15.42
CA ARG A 87 -1.69 8.15 15.96
C ARG A 87 -3.00 7.79 15.24
N HIS A 88 -3.20 8.26 14.01
CA HIS A 88 -4.41 8.08 13.22
C HIS A 88 -4.24 7.02 12.13
N LEU A 89 -3.85 5.80 12.55
CA LEU A 89 -3.56 4.68 11.65
C LEU A 89 -4.67 4.43 10.61
N ARG A 90 -5.94 4.51 11.02
CA ARG A 90 -7.09 4.28 10.12
C ARG A 90 -7.16 5.27 8.96
N ARG A 91 -6.86 6.56 9.21
CA ARG A 91 -6.89 7.58 8.16
C ARG A 91 -5.74 7.38 7.18
N ILE A 92 -4.55 7.08 7.70
CA ILE A 92 -3.35 6.82 6.90
C ILE A 92 -3.57 5.59 6.02
N ALA A 93 -4.09 4.50 6.58
CA ALA A 93 -4.41 3.28 5.85
C ALA A 93 -5.44 3.48 4.73
N LEU A 94 -6.43 4.37 4.94
CA LEU A 94 -7.40 4.71 3.91
C LEU A 94 -6.74 5.54 2.80
N THR A 95 -5.92 6.53 3.15
CA THR A 95 -5.22 7.36 2.15
C THR A 95 -4.25 6.55 1.30
N THR A 96 -3.51 5.61 1.89
CA THR A 96 -2.62 4.73 1.13
C THR A 96 -3.41 3.80 0.21
N ALA A 97 -4.51 3.22 0.69
CA ALA A 97 -5.39 2.41 -0.15
C ALA A 97 -5.93 3.19 -1.36
N MET A 98 -6.28 4.47 -1.19
CA MET A 98 -6.69 5.33 -2.31
C MET A 98 -5.58 5.50 -3.35
N PHE A 99 -4.32 5.68 -2.92
CA PHE A 99 -3.19 5.74 -3.85
C PHE A 99 -3.02 4.45 -4.65
N SER A 100 -3.23 3.28 -4.03
CA SER A 100 -3.20 2.01 -4.75
C SER A 100 -4.31 1.92 -5.80
N VAL A 101 -5.55 2.29 -5.45
CA VAL A 101 -6.68 2.27 -6.40
C VAL A 101 -6.41 3.20 -7.57
N ILE A 102 -5.94 4.43 -7.32
CA ILE A 102 -5.59 5.38 -8.38
C ILE A 102 -4.46 4.82 -9.25
N GLY A 103 -3.41 4.26 -8.63
CA GLY A 103 -2.31 3.62 -9.36
C GLY A 103 -2.80 2.55 -10.33
N ASN A 104 -3.70 1.67 -9.89
CA ASN A 104 -4.28 0.64 -10.74
C ASN A 104 -5.13 1.19 -11.88
N VAL A 105 -5.91 2.24 -11.65
CA VAL A 105 -6.64 2.91 -12.75
C VAL A 105 -5.66 3.43 -13.80
N PHE A 106 -4.57 4.08 -13.38
CA PHE A 106 -3.51 4.53 -14.29
C PHE A 106 -2.86 3.38 -15.05
N TYR A 107 -2.74 2.19 -14.45
CA TYR A 107 -2.19 1.01 -15.11
C TYR A 107 -3.07 0.51 -16.27
N THR A 108 -4.40 0.61 -16.15
CA THR A 108 -5.35 0.15 -17.16
C THR A 108 -5.40 0.99 -18.43
N ILE A 109 -4.80 2.18 -18.45
CA ILE A 109 -4.85 3.11 -19.60
C ILE A 109 -3.65 2.82 -20.53
N PRO A 110 -3.86 2.24 -21.73
CA PRO A 110 -2.78 1.83 -22.63
C PRO A 110 -2.33 2.96 -23.57
N TYR A 111 -2.29 4.20 -23.08
CA TYR A 111 -2.00 5.36 -23.95
C TYR A 111 -0.50 5.65 -24.08
N SER A 112 0.27 5.53 -22.99
CA SER A 112 1.70 5.84 -23.00
C SER A 112 2.50 4.98 -22.02
N ARG A 113 3.77 4.72 -22.38
CA ARG A 113 4.72 3.92 -21.60
C ARG A 113 5.01 4.45 -20.19
N TYR A 114 4.74 5.73 -19.94
CA TYR A 114 4.95 6.37 -18.64
C TYR A 114 3.79 6.13 -17.65
N PHE A 115 2.58 5.84 -18.13
CA PHE A 115 1.42 5.59 -17.25
C PHE A 115 1.66 4.42 -16.29
N PRO A 116 2.16 3.25 -16.74
CA PRO A 116 2.49 2.16 -15.83
C PRO A 116 3.58 2.51 -14.82
N ILE A 117 4.55 3.37 -15.16
CA ILE A 117 5.62 3.78 -14.23
C ILE A 117 5.04 4.66 -13.12
N ILE A 118 4.19 5.61 -13.49
CA ILE A 118 3.48 6.47 -12.53
C ILE A 118 2.56 5.63 -11.64
N ALA A 119 1.81 4.70 -12.24
CA ALA A 119 0.99 3.73 -11.52
C ALA A 119 1.80 2.99 -10.45
N ARG A 120 2.97 2.43 -10.81
CA ARG A 120 3.85 1.74 -9.86
C ARG A 120 4.41 2.66 -8.78
N THR A 121 4.70 3.91 -9.11
CA THR A 121 5.16 4.88 -8.12
C THR A 121 4.08 5.12 -7.07
N LEU A 122 2.83 5.29 -7.49
CA LEU A 122 1.67 5.48 -6.60
C LEU A 122 1.38 4.23 -5.76
N CYS A 123 1.43 3.03 -6.35
CA CYS A 123 1.30 1.78 -5.61
C CYS A 123 2.42 1.62 -4.59
N GLY A 124 3.67 2.00 -4.94
CA GLY A 124 4.79 2.01 -4.01
C GLY A 124 4.54 2.90 -2.78
N VAL A 125 3.93 4.09 -2.95
CA VAL A 125 3.54 4.94 -1.81
C VAL A 125 2.54 4.24 -0.89
N SER A 126 1.63 3.46 -1.47
CA SER A 126 0.67 2.69 -0.68
C SER A 126 1.33 1.61 0.17
N ASP A 127 2.39 0.95 -0.33
CA ASP A 127 3.07 -0.13 0.38
C ASP A 127 3.90 0.33 1.58
N GLY A 128 4.23 1.61 1.68
CA GLY A 128 5.02 2.17 2.79
C GLY A 128 4.37 2.03 4.17
N ILE A 129 3.07 1.76 4.28
CA ILE A 129 2.37 1.60 5.57
C ILE A 129 2.56 0.21 6.21
N GLN A 130 3.04 -0.78 5.46
CA GLN A 130 3.13 -2.16 5.93
C GLN A 130 3.98 -2.36 7.21
N PRO A 131 5.17 -1.72 7.36
CA PRO A 131 5.98 -1.85 8.58
C PRO A 131 5.25 -1.27 9.81
N ALA A 132 4.49 -0.21 9.60
CA ALA A 132 3.77 0.53 10.63
C ALA A 132 2.55 -0.23 11.20
N MET A 133 1.97 -1.16 10.43
CA MET A 133 0.85 -2.00 10.91
C MET A 133 1.30 -3.26 11.67
N ALA A 134 2.58 -3.63 11.60
CA ALA A 134 3.14 -4.80 12.25
C ALA A 134 3.74 -4.52 13.63
N GLY A 135 4.10 -3.26 13.93
CA GLY A 135 4.53 -2.79 15.27
C GLY A 135 3.35 -2.51 16.19
#